data_AF-A0A958DGT7-F1
#
_entry.id   AF-A0A958DGT7-F1
#
_cell.length_a   1.000
_cell.length_b   1.000
_cell.length_c   1.000
_cell.angle_alpha   90.00
_cell.angle_beta   90.00
_cell.angle_gamma   90.00
#
_symmetry.space_group_name_H-M   'P 1'
#
loop_
_entity.id
_entity.type
_entity.pdbx_description
1 polymer ?
#
loop_
_entity_poly.entity_id
_entity_poly.type
_entity_poly.pdbx_seq_one_letter_code
_entity_poly.pdbx_strand_id
1 'polypeptide(L)'
;LARLAEVRRTGVAFSGQESTRGVDALSVAVEDPETGEAVALCIVYPAALATADDRASIETLLLDGAAEVGAVLGGRTPRKR
;
A
#
# COMPACT_ATOMS: atom_id res chain seq x y z
N LEU A 1 11.64 -16.04 3.05
CA LEU A 1 10.87 -15.16 2.12
C LEU A 1 9.35 -15.13 2.39
N ALA A 2 8.86 -15.54 3.58
CA ALA A 2 7.42 -15.60 3.85
C ALA A 2 6.73 -14.22 3.84
N ARG A 3 7.36 -13.19 4.42
CA ARG A 3 6.81 -11.83 4.42
C ARG A 3 6.64 -11.25 3.02
N LEU A 4 7.62 -11.47 2.14
CA LEU A 4 7.52 -11.03 0.74
C LEU A 4 6.46 -11.80 -0.05
N ALA A 5 6.28 -13.10 0.22
CA ALA A 5 5.20 -13.87 -0.39
C ALA A 5 3.82 -13.32 0.00
N GLU A 6 3.66 -12.93 1.27
CA GLU A 6 2.44 -12.31 1.75
C GLU A 6 2.17 -10.97 1.08
N VAL A 7 3.18 -10.09 1.00
CA VAL A 7 3.07 -8.79 0.32
C VAL A 7 2.66 -8.98 -1.15
N ARG A 8 3.24 -9.94 -1.86
CA ARG A 8 2.87 -10.24 -3.26
C ARG A 8 1.45 -10.79 -3.38
N ARG A 9 1.00 -11.55 -2.38
CA ARG A 9 -0.35 -12.13 -2.34
C ARG A 9 -1.42 -11.09 -2.05
N THR A 10 -1.14 -10.14 -1.15
CA THR A 10 -2.11 -9.12 -0.72
C THR A 10 -2.03 -7.82 -1.51
N GLY A 11 -0.88 -7.54 -2.13
CA GLY A 11 -0.57 -6.24 -2.74
C GLY A 11 -0.22 -5.14 -1.74
N VAL A 12 -0.14 -5.47 -0.44
CA VAL A 12 0.05 -4.51 0.64
C VAL A 12 1.25 -4.90 1.49
N ALA A 13 2.14 -3.94 1.72
CA ALA A 13 3.20 -4.04 2.72
C ALA A 13 2.84 -3.19 3.93
N PHE A 14 3.03 -3.75 5.12
CA PHE A 14 2.93 -3.02 6.39
C PHE A 14 4.29 -2.96 7.07
N SER A 15 4.64 -1.79 7.59
CA SER A 15 5.84 -1.53 8.39
C SER A 15 5.41 -0.89 9.71
N GLY A 16 5.73 -1.55 10.82
CA GLY A 16 5.38 -1.05 12.16
C GLY A 16 6.65 -0.81 12.95
N GLN A 17 6.95 0.44 13.29
CA GLN A 17 8.05 0.79 14.18
C GLN A 17 9.45 0.38 13.68
N GLU A 18 9.59 -0.02 12.42
CA GLU A 18 10.83 -0.62 11.90
C GLU A 18 11.93 0.43 11.69
N SER A 19 11.54 1.64 11.28
CA SER A 19 12.46 2.76 11.02
C SER A 19 12.39 3.82 12.12
N THR A 20 11.17 4.19 12.53
CA THR A 20 10.92 5.24 13.52
C THR A 20 9.97 4.74 14.59
N ARG A 21 10.40 4.82 15.86
CA ARG A 21 9.52 4.53 17.00
C ARG A 21 8.37 5.54 17.06
N GLY A 22 7.18 5.09 17.43
CA GLY A 22 5.92 5.79 17.37
C GLY A 22 5.25 5.79 15.99
N VAL A 23 5.85 5.24 14.92
CA VAL A 23 5.35 5.39 13.54
C VAL A 23 5.04 4.05 12.88
N ASP A 24 3.85 3.96 12.30
CA ASP A 24 3.43 2.86 11.44
C ASP A 24 3.22 3.36 10.01
N ALA A 25 3.33 2.45 9.05
CA ALA A 25 3.11 2.74 7.64
C ALA A 25 2.51 1.54 6.91
N LEU A 26 1.76 1.83 5.85
CA LEU A 26 1.46 0.84 4.81
C LEU A 26 1.83 1.38 3.44
N SER A 27 2.10 0.47 2.52
CA SER A 27 2.39 0.79 1.14
C SER A 27 1.80 -0.22 0.16
N VAL A 28 1.52 0.27 -1.04
CA VAL A 28 1.02 -0.49 -2.18
C VAL A 28 1.84 -0.12 -3.41
N ALA A 29 2.07 -1.08 -4.30
CA ALA A 29 2.79 -0.83 -5.53
C ALA A 29 1.83 -0.42 -6.65
N VAL A 30 2.28 0.51 -7.50
CA VAL A 30 1.66 0.87 -8.77
C VAL A 30 2.73 0.76 -9.85
N GLU A 31 2.38 0.14 -10.96
CA GLU A 31 3.26 -0.04 -12.11
C GLU A 31 2.75 0.78 -13.28
N ASP A 32 3.66 1.51 -13.94
CA ASP A 32 3.45 2.05 -15.27
C ASP A 32 3.79 0.96 -16.30
N PRO A 33 2.82 0.46 -17.08
CA PRO A 33 3.04 -0.61 -18.03
C PRO A 33 3.81 -0.17 -19.29
N GLU A 34 3.90 1.13 -19.59
CA GLU A 34 4.66 1.63 -20.75
C GLU A 34 6.16 1.64 -20.47
N THR A 35 6.53 2.09 -19.28
CA THR A 35 7.94 2.20 -18.84
C THR A 35 8.42 0.99 -18.05
N GLY A 36 7.51 0.21 -17.49
CA GLY A 36 7.81 -0.85 -16.52
C GLY A 36 8.26 -0.32 -15.16
N GLU A 37 8.12 0.99 -14.90
CA GLU A 37 8.50 1.60 -13.64
C GLU A 37 7.47 1.27 -12.56
N ALA A 38 7.96 0.74 -11.43
CA ALA A 38 7.15 0.47 -10.25
C ALA A 38 7.41 1.52 -9.17
N VAL A 39 6.36 2.24 -8.78
CA VAL A 39 6.37 3.17 -7.64
C VAL A 39 5.54 2.61 -6.49
N ALA A 40 5.81 3.09 -5.28
CA ALA A 40 4.99 2.75 -4.12
C ALA A 40 4.22 3.99 -3.63
N LEU A 41 2.93 3.83 -3.39
CA LEU A 41 2.13 4.80 -2.64
C LEU A 41 2.16 4.40 -1.17
N CYS A 42 2.49 5.36 -0.30
CA CYS A 42 2.72 5.10 1.12
C CYS A 42 1.91 6.06 1.99
N ILE A 43 1.29 5.54 3.04
CA ILE A 43 0.70 6.35 4.11
C ILE A 43 1.45 6.05 5.40
N VAL A 44 1.96 7.10 6.04
CA VAL A 44 2.76 7.05 7.26
C VAL A 44 2.03 7.84 8.34
N TYR A 45 1.85 7.25 9.52
CA TYR A 45 1.08 7.86 10.60
C TYR A 45 1.63 7.52 11.98
N PRO A 46 1.39 8.36 12.99
CA PRO A 46 1.70 8.02 14.37
C PRO A 46 0.84 6.84 14.83
N ALA A 47 1.47 5.77 15.30
CA ALA A 47 0.81 4.53 15.72
C ALA A 47 -0.19 4.74 16.86
N ALA A 48 0.03 5.76 17.68
CA ALA A 48 -0.85 6.12 18.80
C ALA A 48 -2.17 6.77 18.36
N LEU A 49 -2.30 7.22 17.11
CA LEU A 49 -3.46 7.96 16.61
C LEU A 49 -4.40 7.13 15.75
N ALA A 50 -3.99 5.94 15.31
CA ALA A 50 -4.78 5.09 14.42
C ALA A 50 -5.33 3.87 15.19
N THR A 51 -6.66 3.79 15.27
CA THR A 51 -7.36 2.60 15.74
C THR A 51 -7.24 1.45 14.73
N ALA A 52 -7.73 0.26 15.08
CA ALA A 52 -7.77 -0.86 14.13
C ALA A 52 -8.67 -0.55 12.92
N ASP A 53 -9.80 0.12 13.15
CA ASP A 53 -10.74 0.51 12.10
C ASP A 53 -10.11 1.55 11.17
N ASP A 54 -9.42 2.56 11.73
CA ASP A 54 -8.68 3.54 10.92
C ASP A 54 -7.66 2.85 10.02
N ARG A 55 -6.93 1.85 10.53
CA ARG A 55 -5.94 1.10 9.73
C ARG A 55 -6.59 0.36 8.57
N ALA A 56 -7.73 -0.28 8.80
CA ALA A 56 -8.48 -0.98 7.75
C ALA A 56 -9.04 -0.01 6.70
N SER A 57 -9.52 1.16 7.13
CA SER A 57 -9.96 2.23 6.22
C SER A 57 -8.80 2.80 5.40
N ILE A 58 -7.64 3.05 6.03
CA ILE A 58 -6.44 3.52 5.32
C ILE A 58 -5.98 2.49 4.28
N GLU A 59 -5.98 1.19 4.61
CA GLU A 59 -5.66 0.14 3.63
C GLU A 59 -6.59 0.16 2.43
N THR A 60 -7.90 0.22 2.67
CA THR A 60 -8.92 0.25 1.61
C THR A 60 -8.74 1.48 0.72
N LEU A 61 -8.64 2.67 1.32
CA LEU A 61 -8.48 3.92 0.58
C LEU A 61 -7.17 3.98 -0.20
N LEU A 62 -6.09 3.41 0.34
CA LEU A 62 -4.81 3.38 -0.36
C LEU A 62 -4.85 2.42 -1.56
N LEU A 63 -5.53 1.27 -1.44
CA LEU A 63 -5.74 0.35 -2.55
C LEU A 63 -6.61 0.96 -3.65
N ASP A 64 -7.70 1.64 -3.28
CA ASP A 64 -8.57 2.33 -4.23
C ASP A 64 -7.81 3.45 -4.95
N GLY A 65 -7.08 4.28 -4.22
CA GLY A 65 -6.21 5.31 -4.80
C GLY A 65 -5.14 4.74 -5.72
N ALA A 66 -4.53 3.60 -5.37
CA ALA A 66 -3.57 2.91 -6.24
C ALA A 66 -4.20 2.34 -7.51
N ALA A 67 -5.45 1.90 -7.45
CA ALA A 67 -6.21 1.48 -8.62
C ALA A 67 -6.53 2.67 -9.54
N GLU A 68 -6.90 3.82 -8.97
CA GLU A 68 -7.14 5.05 -9.72
C GLU A 68 -5.86 5.56 -10.40
N VAL A 69 -4.75 5.62 -9.68
CA VAL A 69 -3.45 6.03 -10.23
C VAL A 69 -3.00 5.06 -11.34
N GLY A 70 -3.10 3.75 -11.10
CA GLY A 70 -2.75 2.76 -12.11
C GLY A 70 -3.60 2.90 -13.38
N ALA A 71 -4.91 3.15 -13.26
CA ALA A 71 -5.78 3.38 -14.41
C ALA A 71 -5.39 4.62 -15.23
N VAL A 72 -4.92 5.69 -14.57
CA VAL A 72 -4.41 6.90 -15.25
C VAL A 72 -3.11 6.60 -16.00
N LEU A 73 -2.24 5.76 -15.45
CA LEU A 73 -0.98 5.34 -16.07
C LEU A 73 -1.17 4.27 -17.17
N GLY A 74 -2.41 3.85 -17.45
CA GLY A 74 -2.68 2.74 -18.38
C GLY A 74 -2.41 1.34 -17.79
N GLY A 75 -1.98 1.28 -16.53
CA GLY A 75 -1.74 0.06 -15.76
C GLY A 75 -3.04 -0.59 -15.30
N ARG A 76 -3.00 -1.93 -15.11
CA ARG A 76 -4.06 -2.67 -14.41
C ARG A 76 -3.61 -2.97 -12.99
N THR A 77 -3.92 -2.09 -12.05
CA THR A 77 -3.88 -2.47 -10.63
C THR A 77 -5.09 -3.40 -10.38
N PRO A 78 -4.90 -4.64 -9.88
CA PRO A 78 -6.01 -5.54 -9.67
C PRO A 78 -6.98 -4.98 -8.63
N ARG A 79 -8.21 -4.63 -9.05
CA ARG A 79 -9.31 -4.29 -8.12
C ARG A 79 -9.68 -5.52 -7.31
N LYS A 80 -9.61 -5.43 -5.98
CA LYS A 80 -10.10 -6.46 -5.07
C LYS A 80 -11.64 -6.51 -5.18
N ARG A 81 -12.19 -7.69 -5.44
CA ARG A 81 -13.64 -7.96 -5.42
C ARG A 81 -14.09 -8.28 -4.00
#